data_AF-A0A9E3SHT7-F1
#
_entry.id   AF-A0A9E3SHT7-F1
#
_cell.length_a   1.000
_cell.length_b   1.000
_cell.length_c   1.000
_cell.angle_alpha   90.00
_cell.angle_beta   90.00
_cell.angle_gamma   90.00
#
_symmetry.space_group_name_H-M   'P 1'
#
loop_
_entity.id
_entity.type
_entity.pdbx_description
1 polymer ?
#
loop_
_entity_poly.entity_id
_entity_poly.type
_entity_poly.pdbx_seq_one_letter_code
_entity_poly.pdbx_strand_id
1 'polypeptide(L)'
;MGASETRDDADLSHKDVLHRLGEIAPGGGLELIHRQDQTPLLAHLLQAAPLRYEFAPLQRGPAQWRTLVHVRDDRAPRSVTFYLAWDHDRLDALLARGISHARSQQWDDAAALIDVFRTGLFRHIEIEEKDLFPAFEDLTGIRMGGPTDVMRDEHQMIKESVNDMLRAALDHQLDEIERCHADLLGILVEHNMKEENILYPSTDRALDNTARNTLVERMLLR
;
A
#
# COMPACT_ATOMS: atom_id res chain seq x y z
N MET A 1 17.37 -2.68 0.32
CA MET A 1 16.36 -3.74 0.54
C MET A 1 16.92 -4.75 1.52
N GLY A 2 16.58 -4.63 2.80
CA GLY A 2 16.85 -5.66 3.80
C GLY A 2 15.90 -6.84 3.59
N ALA A 3 16.37 -8.07 3.80
CA ALA A 3 15.57 -9.26 3.65
C ALA A 3 14.39 -9.24 4.65
N SER A 4 13.16 -9.41 4.14
CA SER A 4 11.98 -9.67 4.97
C SER A 4 12.04 -11.11 5.43
N GLU A 5 12.15 -11.35 6.74
CA GLU A 5 12.03 -12.70 7.30
C GLU A 5 10.55 -13.08 7.39
N THR A 6 10.15 -14.15 6.69
CA THR A 6 8.79 -14.71 6.70
C THR A 6 8.74 -15.88 7.68
N ARG A 7 7.98 -15.77 8.77
CA ARG A 7 7.72 -16.89 9.71
C ARG A 7 6.27 -16.87 10.20
N ASP A 8 5.72 -18.06 10.43
CA ASP A 8 4.33 -18.27 10.87
C ASP A 8 4.17 -17.81 12.33
N ASP A 9 3.66 -16.58 12.49
CA ASP A 9 3.57 -15.85 13.76
C ASP A 9 2.14 -15.82 14.33
N ALA A 10 1.29 -16.76 13.91
CA ALA A 10 -0.15 -16.78 14.20
C ALA A 10 -0.55 -16.72 15.68
N ASP A 11 0.36 -17.05 16.60
CA ASP A 11 0.15 -17.07 18.05
C ASP A 11 1.15 -16.19 18.85
N LEU A 12 1.87 -15.25 18.21
CA LEU A 12 2.74 -14.33 18.94
C LEU A 12 1.97 -13.40 19.89
N SER A 13 2.47 -13.24 21.12
CA SER A 13 1.93 -12.21 22.00
C SER A 13 2.33 -10.82 21.49
N HIS A 14 1.53 -9.79 21.82
CA HIS A 14 1.89 -8.39 21.53
C HIS A 14 3.31 -8.02 21.99
N LYS A 15 3.77 -8.60 23.11
CA LYS A 15 5.10 -8.38 23.66
C LYS A 15 6.20 -8.98 22.79
N ASP A 16 5.96 -10.14 22.18
CA ASP A 16 6.93 -10.80 21.31
C ASP A 16 7.07 -10.05 19.98
N VAL A 17 5.96 -9.57 19.42
CA VAL A 17 5.98 -8.72 18.22
C VAL A 17 6.79 -7.44 18.48
N LEU A 18 6.53 -6.77 19.60
CA LEU A 18 7.27 -5.57 19.99
C LEU A 18 8.78 -5.83 20.17
N HIS A 19 9.14 -6.95 20.80
CA HIS A 19 10.54 -7.34 20.96
C HIS A 19 11.23 -7.50 19.60
N ARG A 20 10.63 -8.29 18.70
CA ARG A 20 11.19 -8.55 17.35
C ARG A 20 11.32 -7.26 16.55
N LEU A 21 10.28 -6.42 16.52
CA LEU A 21 10.32 -5.11 15.88
C LEU A 21 11.39 -4.18 16.49
N GLY A 22 11.74 -4.39 17.75
CA GLY A 22 12.81 -3.69 18.45
C GLY A 22 14.20 -3.97 17.86
N GLU A 23 14.43 -5.18 17.36
CA GLU A 23 15.71 -5.69 16.86
C GLU A 23 15.93 -5.41 15.36
N ILE A 24 14.87 -5.07 14.62
CA ILE A 24 14.94 -4.78 13.19
C ILE A 24 15.58 -3.42 12.95
N ALA A 25 16.61 -3.42 12.11
CA ALA A 25 17.30 -2.21 11.67
C ALA A 25 16.38 -1.32 10.80
N PRO A 26 16.64 -0.01 10.73
CA PRO A 26 15.95 0.88 9.80
C PRO A 26 16.03 0.35 8.36
N GLY A 27 14.92 0.47 7.63
CA GLY A 27 14.76 -0.07 6.27
C GLY A 27 14.39 -1.56 6.23
N GLY A 28 14.38 -2.24 7.38
CA GLY A 28 13.92 -3.63 7.52
C GLY A 28 12.40 -3.73 7.70
N GLY A 29 11.90 -4.96 7.77
CA GLY A 29 10.49 -5.21 8.03
C GLY A 29 10.22 -6.59 8.61
N LEU A 30 9.07 -6.72 9.25
CA LEU A 30 8.55 -7.96 9.77
C LEU A 30 7.20 -8.23 9.11
N GLU A 31 7.07 -9.38 8.46
CA GLU A 31 5.77 -9.85 8.04
C GLU A 31 5.09 -10.54 9.22
N LEU A 32 3.94 -9.99 9.61
CA LEU A 32 3.13 -10.55 10.66
C LEU A 32 1.95 -11.34 10.04
N ILE A 33 1.77 -12.58 10.49
CA ILE A 33 0.76 -13.52 10.00
C ILE A 33 -0.22 -13.84 11.13
N HIS A 34 -1.52 -13.71 10.91
CA HIS A 34 -2.53 -13.82 11.98
C HIS A 34 -3.88 -14.32 11.48
N ARG A 35 -4.73 -14.77 12.41
CA ARG A 35 -6.08 -15.26 12.13
C ARG A 35 -7.17 -14.19 12.15
N GLN A 36 -6.85 -12.99 12.59
CA GLN A 36 -7.80 -11.90 12.81
C GLN A 36 -7.16 -10.54 12.52
N ASP A 37 -8.00 -9.53 12.28
CA ASP A 37 -7.59 -8.14 12.09
C ASP A 37 -6.72 -7.65 13.27
N GLN A 38 -5.61 -7.01 12.93
CA GLN A 38 -4.59 -6.54 13.86
C GLN A 38 -4.61 -5.03 14.06
N THR A 39 -5.63 -4.32 13.56
CA THR A 39 -5.79 -2.89 13.78
C THR A 39 -5.52 -2.46 15.24
N PRO A 40 -5.95 -3.20 16.29
CA PRO A 40 -5.60 -2.85 17.67
C PRO A 40 -4.09 -2.89 17.98
N LEU A 41 -3.37 -3.89 17.48
CA LEU A 41 -1.92 -4.01 17.64
C LEU A 41 -1.18 -2.90 16.87
N LEU A 42 -1.60 -2.64 15.64
CA LEU A 42 -1.03 -1.58 14.81
C LEU A 42 -1.24 -0.20 15.45
N ALA A 43 -2.42 0.05 16.01
CA ALA A 43 -2.71 1.27 16.76
C ALA A 43 -1.84 1.39 18.01
N HIS A 44 -1.61 0.28 18.73
CA HIS A 44 -0.69 0.28 19.87
C HIS A 44 0.76 0.59 19.47
N LEU A 45 1.22 0.06 18.34
CA LEU A 45 2.56 0.35 17.79
C LEU A 45 2.72 1.83 17.44
N LEU A 46 1.71 2.46 16.82
CA LEU A 46 1.73 3.90 16.54
C LEU A 46 1.70 4.73 17.82
N GLN A 47 0.92 4.33 18.84
CA GLN A 47 0.93 5.04 20.12
C GLN A 47 2.29 4.94 20.84
N ALA A 48 2.92 3.76 20.82
CA ALA A 48 4.18 3.52 21.51
C ALA A 48 5.39 4.14 20.78
N ALA A 49 5.37 4.15 19.44
CA ALA A 49 6.44 4.69 18.61
C ALA A 49 5.88 5.35 17.32
N PRO A 50 5.30 6.56 17.41
CA PRO A 50 4.51 7.18 16.34
C PRO A 50 5.22 7.33 15.00
N LEU A 51 6.55 7.51 15.03
CA LEU A 51 7.39 7.78 13.87
C LEU A 51 8.33 6.62 13.52
N ARG A 52 8.09 5.41 14.04
CA ARG A 52 9.00 4.26 13.82
C ARG A 52 8.52 3.29 12.75
N TYR A 53 7.20 3.12 12.58
CA TYR A 53 6.65 2.00 11.80
C TYR A 53 5.74 2.46 10.66
N GLU A 54 5.80 1.78 9.51
CA GLU A 54 4.76 1.82 8.47
C GLU A 54 4.10 0.45 8.36
N PHE A 55 2.85 0.41 7.89
CA PHE A 55 2.08 -0.84 7.75
C PHE A 55 1.49 -1.00 6.36
N ALA A 56 1.68 -2.16 5.75
CA ALA A 56 1.07 -2.53 4.48
C ALA A 56 0.41 -3.92 4.59
N PRO A 57 -0.80 -4.14 4.05
CA PRO A 57 -1.42 -5.46 4.08
C PRO A 57 -0.84 -6.26 2.92
N LEU A 58 -0.42 -7.48 3.19
CA LEU A 58 -0.03 -8.42 2.15
C LEU A 58 -1.20 -9.34 1.80
N GLN A 59 -2.10 -9.60 2.74
CA GLN A 59 -3.31 -10.40 2.55
C GLN A 59 -4.38 -9.99 3.56
N ARG A 60 -5.63 -9.91 3.12
CA ARG A 60 -6.79 -9.76 4.01
C ARG A 60 -7.53 -11.10 4.12
N GLY A 61 -8.12 -11.35 5.29
CA GLY A 61 -8.79 -12.61 5.63
C GLY A 61 -10.03 -12.93 4.77
N PRO A 62 -10.80 -13.99 5.10
CA PRO A 62 -10.90 -14.58 6.44
C PRO A 62 -9.95 -15.75 6.73
N ALA A 63 -9.28 -16.33 5.74
CA ALA A 63 -8.41 -17.49 5.97
C ALA A 63 -7.11 -17.12 6.72
N GLN A 64 -6.52 -15.99 6.36
CA GLN A 64 -5.28 -15.50 6.96
C GLN A 64 -5.15 -14.00 6.71
N TRP A 65 -4.61 -13.28 7.68
CA TRP A 65 -4.25 -11.87 7.58
C TRP A 65 -2.74 -11.76 7.60
N ARG A 66 -2.18 -11.07 6.61
CA ARG A 66 -0.74 -10.82 6.53
C ARG A 66 -0.50 -9.33 6.46
N THR A 67 0.31 -8.80 7.36
CA THR A 67 0.65 -7.37 7.42
C THR A 67 2.16 -7.22 7.49
N LEU A 68 2.74 -6.49 6.56
CA LEU A 68 4.11 -6.03 6.66
C LEU A 68 4.17 -4.85 7.61
N VAL A 69 4.99 -4.97 8.65
CA VAL A 69 5.42 -3.86 9.49
C VAL A 69 6.83 -3.46 9.07
N HIS A 70 6.97 -2.28 8.49
CA HIS A 70 8.24 -1.73 8.05
C HIS A 70 8.82 -0.78 9.09
N VAL A 71 10.13 -0.87 9.36
CA VAL A 71 10.84 0.06 10.26
C VAL A 71 11.41 1.19 9.43
N ARG A 72 10.89 2.41 9.64
CA ARG A 72 11.27 3.60 8.87
C ARG A 72 12.76 3.91 8.97
N ASP A 73 13.35 4.35 7.85
CA ASP A 73 14.71 4.88 7.79
C ASP A 73 14.84 6.23 8.51
N ASP A 74 13.85 7.11 8.31
CA ASP A 74 13.77 8.40 9.00
C ASP A 74 12.73 8.38 10.14
N ARG A 75 12.94 9.29 11.11
CA ARG A 75 11.97 9.61 12.15
C ARG A 75 11.43 11.03 11.99
N ALA A 76 11.39 11.53 10.75
CA ALA A 76 10.80 12.83 10.47
C ALA A 76 9.29 12.77 10.73
N PRO A 77 8.62 13.93 10.91
CA PRO A 77 7.16 13.97 10.94
C PRO A 77 6.58 13.26 9.72
N ARG A 78 5.42 12.61 9.89
CA ARG A 78 4.76 11.93 8.78
C ARG A 78 4.33 12.94 7.74
N SER A 79 4.30 12.48 6.49
CA SER A 79 3.78 13.24 5.37
C SER A 79 3.01 12.29 4.46
N VAL A 80 1.97 12.82 3.82
CA VAL A 80 1.17 12.12 2.83
C VAL A 80 2.08 11.71 1.68
N THR A 81 2.90 12.65 1.19
CA THR A 81 3.86 12.38 0.10
C THR A 81 4.79 11.22 0.43
N PHE A 82 5.41 11.23 1.60
CA PHE A 82 6.34 10.14 1.97
C PHE A 82 5.62 8.79 2.05
N TYR A 83 4.46 8.73 2.71
CA TYR A 83 3.75 7.48 2.91
C TYR A 83 3.23 6.87 1.61
N LEU A 84 2.54 7.67 0.77
CA LEU A 84 1.93 7.15 -0.45
C LEU A 84 2.98 6.88 -1.55
N ALA A 85 4.04 7.69 -1.64
CA ALA A 85 5.15 7.39 -2.56
C ALA A 85 5.91 6.12 -2.16
N TRP A 86 6.15 5.91 -0.86
CA TRP A 86 6.71 4.64 -0.37
C TRP A 86 5.82 3.44 -0.74
N ASP A 87 4.50 3.60 -0.68
CA ASP A 87 3.58 2.54 -1.05
C ASP A 87 3.55 2.29 -2.57
N HIS A 88 3.69 3.33 -3.40
CA HIS A 88 3.91 3.19 -4.84
C HIS A 88 5.15 2.35 -5.13
N ASP A 89 6.31 2.71 -4.56
CA ASP A 89 7.58 1.97 -4.76
C ASP A 89 7.44 0.48 -4.38
N ARG A 90 6.72 0.22 -3.27
CA ARG A 90 6.45 -1.14 -2.79
C ARG A 90 5.55 -1.91 -3.76
N LEU A 91 4.50 -1.29 -4.28
CA LEU A 91 3.55 -1.89 -5.20
C LEU A 91 4.21 -2.19 -6.56
N ASP A 92 5.01 -1.26 -7.07
CA ASP A 92 5.79 -1.45 -8.30
C ASP A 92 6.75 -2.65 -8.17
N ALA A 93 7.45 -2.76 -7.03
CA ALA A 93 8.33 -3.88 -6.77
C ALA A 93 7.59 -5.24 -6.73
N LEU A 94 6.36 -5.28 -6.20
CA LEU A 94 5.54 -6.49 -6.19
C LEU A 94 5.10 -6.88 -7.61
N LEU A 95 4.58 -5.92 -8.37
CA LEU A 95 4.11 -6.15 -9.73
C LEU A 95 5.26 -6.61 -10.65
N ALA A 96 6.41 -5.93 -10.59
CA ALA A 96 7.58 -6.28 -11.39
C ALA A 96 8.06 -7.72 -11.12
N ARG A 97 8.04 -8.14 -9.85
CA ARG A 97 8.38 -9.53 -9.47
C ARG A 97 7.34 -10.51 -9.99
N GLY A 98 6.05 -10.22 -9.83
CA GLY A 98 4.97 -11.08 -10.34
C GLY A 98 5.08 -11.32 -11.84
N ILE A 99 5.31 -10.26 -12.63
CA ILE A 99 5.52 -10.36 -14.08
C ILE A 99 6.80 -11.14 -14.40
N SER A 100 7.89 -10.94 -13.64
CA SER A 100 9.13 -11.72 -13.82
C SER A 100 8.93 -13.22 -13.59
N HIS A 101 8.13 -13.61 -12.59
CA HIS A 101 7.77 -15.00 -12.35
C HIS A 101 6.92 -15.56 -13.50
N ALA A 102 5.94 -14.80 -14.01
CA ALA A 102 5.13 -15.20 -15.16
C ALA A 102 6.00 -15.46 -16.41
N ARG A 103 6.96 -14.57 -16.70
CA ARG A 103 7.95 -14.74 -17.79
C ARG A 103 8.81 -15.99 -17.63
N SER A 104 9.06 -16.39 -16.38
CA SER A 104 9.79 -17.61 -16.04
C SER A 104 8.89 -18.85 -15.90
N GLN A 105 7.60 -18.74 -16.29
CA GLN A 105 6.59 -19.79 -16.19
C GLN A 105 6.35 -20.31 -14.76
N GLN A 106 6.67 -19.50 -13.75
CA GLN A 106 6.40 -19.77 -12.34
C GLN A 106 5.02 -19.22 -11.97
N TRP A 107 3.98 -19.87 -12.50
CA TRP A 107 2.62 -19.34 -12.50
C TRP A 107 2.01 -19.17 -11.10
N ASP A 108 2.22 -20.15 -10.21
CA ASP A 108 1.71 -20.06 -8.83
C ASP A 108 2.33 -18.86 -8.09
N ASP A 109 3.65 -18.66 -8.23
CA ASP A 109 4.36 -17.52 -7.63
C ASP A 109 3.93 -16.19 -8.26
N ALA A 110 3.71 -16.16 -9.58
CA ALA A 110 3.23 -14.99 -10.30
C ALA A 110 1.83 -14.58 -9.83
N ALA A 111 0.89 -15.52 -9.81
CA ALA A 111 -0.48 -15.28 -9.35
C ALA A 111 -0.51 -14.84 -7.89
N ALA A 112 0.30 -15.47 -7.02
CA ALA A 112 0.41 -15.07 -5.62
C ALA A 112 0.91 -13.64 -5.46
N LEU A 113 1.97 -13.23 -6.18
CA LEU A 113 2.51 -11.87 -6.10
C LEU A 113 1.57 -10.82 -6.72
N ILE A 114 0.91 -11.14 -7.83
CA ILE A 114 -0.07 -10.26 -8.46
C ILE A 114 -1.29 -10.07 -7.55
N ASP A 115 -1.72 -11.10 -6.82
CA ASP A 115 -2.83 -10.96 -5.85
C ASP A 115 -2.43 -10.12 -4.62
N VAL A 116 -1.17 -10.23 -4.16
CA VAL A 116 -0.63 -9.35 -3.11
C VAL A 116 -0.55 -7.90 -3.60
N PHE A 117 -0.09 -7.67 -4.84
CA PHE A 117 -0.11 -6.35 -5.47
C PHE A 117 -1.54 -5.79 -5.57
N ARG A 118 -2.49 -6.57 -6.09
CA ARG A 118 -3.90 -6.20 -6.20
C ARG A 118 -4.49 -5.80 -4.85
N THR A 119 -4.27 -6.63 -3.83
CA THR A 119 -4.74 -6.36 -2.47
C THR A 119 -4.16 -5.06 -1.92
N GLY A 120 -2.86 -4.83 -2.14
CA GLY A 120 -2.19 -3.60 -1.73
C GLY A 120 -2.72 -2.37 -2.46
N LEU A 121 -2.81 -2.40 -3.79
CA LEU A 121 -3.26 -1.28 -4.61
C LEU A 121 -4.72 -0.93 -4.33
N PHE A 122 -5.58 -1.92 -4.07
CA PHE A 122 -6.99 -1.64 -3.77
C PHE A 122 -7.15 -0.96 -2.42
N ARG A 123 -6.31 -1.31 -1.43
CA ARG A 123 -6.23 -0.56 -0.18
C ARG A 123 -5.69 0.85 -0.42
N HIS A 124 -4.64 0.99 -1.22
CA HIS A 124 -4.05 2.28 -1.57
C HIS A 124 -5.13 3.24 -2.09
N ILE A 125 -5.85 2.80 -3.12
CA ILE A 125 -6.97 3.54 -3.69
C ILE A 125 -8.06 3.82 -2.65
N GLU A 126 -8.37 2.88 -1.75
CA GLU A 126 -9.34 3.11 -0.69
C GLU A 126 -8.89 4.21 0.29
N ILE A 127 -7.61 4.21 0.67
CA ILE A 127 -7.00 5.26 1.49
C ILE A 127 -7.16 6.61 0.80
N GLU A 128 -6.87 6.67 -0.49
CA GLU A 128 -6.99 7.91 -1.24
C GLU A 128 -8.42 8.41 -1.30
N GLU A 129 -9.35 7.56 -1.75
CA GLU A 129 -10.75 7.93 -1.91
C GLU A 129 -11.45 8.29 -0.59
N LYS A 130 -11.07 7.65 0.52
CA LYS A 130 -11.76 7.79 1.81
C LYS A 130 -11.08 8.74 2.78
N ASP A 131 -9.78 8.97 2.64
CA ASP A 131 -9.01 9.79 3.57
C ASP A 131 -8.31 10.98 2.88
N LEU A 132 -7.61 10.76 1.76
CA LEU A 132 -6.87 11.82 1.09
C LEU A 132 -7.79 12.78 0.32
N PHE A 133 -8.63 12.26 -0.57
CA PHE A 133 -9.48 13.07 -1.44
C PHE A 133 -10.42 13.96 -0.61
N PRO A 134 -11.08 13.48 0.46
CA PRO A 134 -11.86 14.37 1.32
C PRO A 134 -11.02 15.48 1.95
N ALA A 135 -9.81 15.19 2.42
CA ALA A 135 -8.92 16.20 3.01
C ALA A 135 -8.48 17.25 1.97
N PHE A 136 -8.19 16.81 0.74
CA PHE A 136 -7.80 17.68 -0.37
C PHE A 136 -8.98 18.53 -0.89
N GLU A 137 -10.17 17.93 -0.99
CA GLU A 137 -11.40 18.62 -1.40
C GLU A 137 -11.84 19.67 -0.37
N ASP A 138 -11.72 19.36 0.92
CA ASP A 138 -11.99 20.31 2.01
C ASP A 138 -11.01 21.49 1.99
N LEU A 139 -9.75 21.23 1.65
CA LEU A 139 -8.73 22.26 1.49
C LEU A 139 -9.00 23.20 0.31
N THR A 140 -9.36 22.64 -0.84
CA THR A 140 -9.50 23.40 -2.09
C THR A 140 -10.89 23.99 -2.29
N GLY A 141 -11.90 23.45 -1.61
CA GLY A 141 -13.31 23.75 -1.85
C GLY A 141 -13.87 23.19 -3.16
N ILE A 142 -13.07 22.41 -3.91
CA ILE A 142 -13.44 21.83 -5.20
C ILE A 142 -13.84 20.38 -4.97
N ARG A 143 -15.15 20.11 -4.95
CA ARG A 143 -15.69 18.75 -4.74
C ARG A 143 -16.21 18.09 -6.01
N MET A 144 -17.00 18.82 -6.81
CA MET A 144 -17.59 18.27 -8.04
C MET A 144 -16.93 18.84 -9.29
N GLY A 145 -16.67 17.97 -10.27
CA GLY A 145 -15.95 18.33 -11.50
C GLY A 145 -14.47 18.64 -11.27
N GLY A 146 -13.93 18.21 -10.12
CA GLY A 146 -12.55 18.42 -9.72
C GLY A 146 -11.61 17.29 -10.17
N PRO A 147 -10.29 17.43 -9.93
CA PRO A 147 -9.31 16.39 -10.28
C PRO A 147 -9.60 15.05 -9.58
N THR A 148 -10.13 15.06 -8.35
CA THR A 148 -10.46 13.85 -7.59
C THR A 148 -11.64 13.07 -8.18
N ASP A 149 -12.55 13.72 -8.92
CA ASP A 149 -13.65 13.00 -9.60
C ASP A 149 -13.13 12.19 -10.80
N VAL A 150 -12.26 12.80 -11.62
CA VAL A 150 -11.62 12.10 -12.74
C VAL A 150 -10.76 10.95 -12.24
N MET A 151 -10.04 11.15 -11.14
CA MET A 151 -9.21 10.11 -10.54
C MET A 151 -10.03 8.93 -10.01
N ARG A 152 -11.26 9.14 -9.51
CA ARG A 152 -12.15 8.03 -9.12
C ARG A 152 -12.56 7.16 -10.30
N ASP A 153 -12.75 7.75 -11.48
CA ASP A 153 -13.01 6.99 -12.71
C ASP A 153 -11.74 6.23 -13.15
N GLU A 154 -10.57 6.87 -13.10
CA GLU A 154 -9.27 6.22 -13.35
C GLU A 154 -9.03 5.03 -12.40
N HIS A 155 -9.36 5.17 -11.11
CA HIS A 155 -9.29 4.09 -10.14
C HIS A 155 -10.14 2.88 -10.51
N GLN A 156 -11.31 3.07 -11.13
CA GLN A 156 -12.12 1.93 -11.60
C GLN A 156 -11.41 1.21 -12.73
N MET A 157 -10.88 1.95 -13.71
CA MET A 157 -10.13 1.36 -14.83
C MET A 157 -8.86 0.63 -14.36
N ILE A 158 -8.15 1.20 -13.38
CA ILE A 158 -7.00 0.56 -12.72
C ILE A 158 -7.43 -0.75 -12.06
N LYS A 159 -8.50 -0.74 -11.26
CA LYS A 159 -9.03 -1.94 -10.59
C LYS A 159 -9.42 -3.04 -11.58
N GLU A 160 -10.06 -2.66 -12.69
CA GLU A 160 -10.44 -3.60 -13.76
C GLU A 160 -9.20 -4.24 -14.40
N SER A 161 -8.23 -3.42 -14.84
CA SER A 161 -6.99 -3.91 -15.45
C SER A 161 -6.22 -4.87 -14.55
N VAL A 162 -6.13 -4.58 -13.24
CA VAL A 162 -5.44 -5.45 -12.27
C VAL A 162 -6.19 -6.75 -12.02
N ASN A 163 -7.53 -6.74 -11.99
CA ASN A 163 -8.32 -7.97 -11.89
C ASN A 163 -8.14 -8.87 -13.12
N ASP A 164 -8.13 -8.28 -14.32
CA ASP A 164 -7.88 -9.02 -15.55
C ASP A 164 -6.46 -9.59 -15.59
N MET A 165 -5.46 -8.84 -15.14
CA MET A 165 -4.08 -9.32 -15.02
C MET A 165 -3.96 -10.51 -14.07
N LEU A 166 -4.66 -10.49 -12.93
CA LEU A 166 -4.67 -11.62 -12.00
C LEU A 166 -5.33 -12.85 -12.64
N ARG A 167 -6.45 -12.67 -13.35
CA ARG A 167 -7.11 -13.76 -14.08
C ARG A 167 -6.18 -14.35 -15.14
N ALA A 168 -5.48 -13.51 -15.89
CA ALA A 168 -4.49 -13.93 -16.88
C ALA A 168 -3.35 -14.75 -16.25
N ALA A 169 -2.88 -14.36 -15.06
CA ALA A 169 -1.88 -15.12 -14.32
C ALA A 169 -2.39 -16.50 -13.88
N LEU A 170 -3.64 -16.61 -13.44
CA LEU A 170 -4.28 -17.89 -13.09
C LEU A 170 -4.52 -18.78 -14.31
N ASP A 171 -4.79 -18.18 -15.47
CA ASP A 171 -4.99 -18.89 -16.75
C ASP A 171 -3.68 -19.13 -17.54
N HIS A 172 -2.54 -18.76 -16.96
CA HIS A 172 -1.20 -18.92 -17.54
C HIS A 172 -1.00 -18.20 -18.90
N GLN A 173 -1.59 -17.01 -19.04
CA GLN A 173 -1.59 -16.23 -20.28
C GLN A 173 -0.60 -15.05 -20.20
N LEU A 174 0.66 -15.28 -20.57
CA LEU A 174 1.70 -14.23 -20.50
C LEU A 174 1.35 -12.99 -21.36
N ASP A 175 0.93 -13.20 -22.60
CA ASP A 175 0.60 -12.10 -23.53
C ASP A 175 -0.54 -11.22 -22.98
N GLU A 176 -1.47 -11.82 -22.24
CA GLU A 176 -2.57 -11.14 -21.58
C GLU A 176 -2.07 -10.30 -20.40
N ILE A 177 -1.21 -10.87 -19.54
CA ILE A 177 -0.57 -10.14 -18.42
C ILE A 177 0.18 -8.92 -18.95
N GLU A 178 0.99 -9.09 -20.00
CA GLU A 178 1.79 -8.00 -20.56
C GLU A 178 0.92 -6.91 -21.21
N ARG A 179 -0.22 -7.29 -21.82
CA ARG A 179 -1.18 -6.32 -22.32
C ARG A 179 -1.87 -5.54 -21.20
N CYS A 180 -2.42 -6.23 -20.18
CA CYS A 180 -3.02 -5.56 -19.02
C CYS A 180 -2.02 -4.63 -18.33
N HIS A 181 -0.76 -5.03 -18.24
CA HIS A 181 0.30 -4.20 -17.66
C HIS A 181 0.57 -2.95 -18.50
N ALA A 182 0.60 -3.06 -19.83
CA ALA A 182 0.73 -1.91 -20.71
C ALA A 182 -0.46 -0.94 -20.60
N ASP A 183 -1.69 -1.47 -20.54
CA ASP A 183 -2.91 -0.69 -20.36
C ASP A 183 -2.90 0.04 -19.01
N LEU A 184 -2.49 -0.65 -17.94
CA LEU A 184 -2.32 -0.09 -16.61
C LEU A 184 -1.32 1.08 -16.61
N LEU A 185 -0.13 0.89 -17.21
CA LEU A 185 0.88 1.94 -17.32
C LEU A 185 0.36 3.16 -18.10
N GLY A 186 -0.47 2.95 -19.12
CA GLY A 186 -1.09 4.03 -19.87
C GLY A 186 -1.96 4.96 -19.01
N ILE A 187 -2.56 4.42 -17.93
CA ILE A 187 -3.36 5.20 -16.97
C ILE A 187 -2.45 5.80 -15.89
N LEU A 188 -1.55 4.99 -15.31
CA LEU A 188 -0.75 5.37 -14.14
C LEU A 188 0.19 6.56 -14.38
N VAL A 189 0.67 6.78 -15.61
CA VAL A 189 1.58 7.90 -15.89
C VAL A 189 0.96 9.25 -15.52
N GLU A 190 -0.23 9.55 -16.04
CA GLU A 190 -0.90 10.82 -15.75
C GLU A 190 -1.55 10.81 -14.36
N HIS A 191 -1.98 9.63 -13.89
CA HIS A 191 -2.55 9.44 -12.56
C HIS A 191 -1.55 9.83 -11.45
N ASN A 192 -0.40 9.17 -11.43
CA ASN A 192 0.65 9.38 -10.42
C ASN A 192 1.24 10.80 -10.54
N MET A 193 1.26 11.38 -11.74
CA MET A 193 1.68 12.78 -11.90
C MET A 193 0.76 13.75 -11.13
N LYS A 194 -0.56 13.53 -11.11
CA LYS A 194 -1.50 14.35 -10.34
C LYS A 194 -1.30 14.14 -8.85
N GLU A 195 -1.14 12.90 -8.43
CA GLU A 195 -0.91 12.54 -7.03
C GLU A 195 0.37 13.16 -6.47
N GLU A 196 1.51 12.80 -7.06
CA GLU A 196 2.82 13.07 -6.49
C GLU A 196 3.24 14.53 -6.66
N ASN A 197 2.74 15.22 -7.69
CA ASN A 197 3.09 16.63 -7.93
C ASN A 197 2.03 17.62 -7.46
N ILE A 198 0.78 17.19 -7.26
CA ILE A 198 -0.33 18.10 -6.92
C ILE A 198 -0.97 17.71 -5.60
N LEU A 199 -1.61 16.54 -5.50
CA LEU A 199 -2.46 16.20 -4.34
C LEU A 199 -1.63 16.02 -3.08
N TYR A 200 -0.58 15.18 -3.11
CA TYR A 200 0.22 14.89 -1.92
C TYR A 200 0.93 16.14 -1.40
N PRO A 201 1.68 16.91 -2.22
CA PRO A 201 2.39 18.09 -1.74
C PRO A 201 1.47 19.24 -1.33
N SER A 202 0.28 19.34 -1.91
CA SER A 202 -0.69 20.38 -1.51
C SER A 202 -1.33 20.05 -0.16
N THR A 203 -1.64 18.78 0.07
CA THR A 203 -2.15 18.30 1.38
C THR A 203 -1.10 18.50 2.46
N ASP A 204 0.16 18.14 2.19
CA ASP A 204 1.26 18.27 3.14
C ASP A 204 1.55 19.73 3.52
N ARG A 205 1.45 20.67 2.57
CA ARG A 205 1.67 22.11 2.79
C ARG A 205 0.52 22.77 3.56
N ALA A 206 -0.69 22.26 3.41
CA ALA A 206 -1.88 22.85 4.02
C ALA A 206 -2.08 22.44 5.48
N LEU A 207 -1.62 21.25 5.86
CA LEU A 207 -1.77 20.71 7.20
C LEU A 207 -0.53 21.03 8.05
N ASP A 208 -0.76 21.43 9.30
CA ASP A 208 0.32 21.46 10.29
C ASP A 208 0.80 20.04 10.65
N ASN A 209 1.91 19.94 11.37
CA ASN A 209 2.51 18.65 11.72
C ASN A 209 1.55 17.72 12.49
N THR A 210 0.68 18.27 13.34
CA THR A 210 -0.23 17.49 14.18
C THR A 210 -1.38 16.92 13.35
N ALA A 211 -2.01 17.78 12.53
CA ALA A 211 -3.08 17.37 11.63
C ALA A 211 -2.58 16.37 10.58
N ARG A 212 -1.37 16.59 10.04
CA ARG A 212 -0.75 15.69 9.07
C ARG A 212 -0.40 14.33 9.66
N ASN A 213 0.18 14.30 10.86
CA ASN A 213 0.43 13.03 11.57
C ASN A 213 -0.88 12.26 11.81
N THR A 214 -1.91 12.95 12.28
CA THR A 214 -3.24 12.35 12.53
C THR A 214 -3.84 11.76 11.25
N LEU A 215 -3.72 12.48 10.13
CA LEU A 215 -4.19 12.01 8.83
C LEU A 215 -3.46 10.73 8.41
N VAL A 216 -2.13 10.74 8.44
CA VAL A 216 -1.34 9.57 8.01
C VAL A 216 -1.54 8.37 8.94
N GLU A 217 -1.68 8.58 10.26
CA GLU A 217 -2.02 7.50 11.19
C GLU A 217 -3.37 6.87 10.89
N ARG A 218 -4.37 7.67 10.50
CA ARG A 218 -5.68 7.16 10.06
C ARG A 218 -5.55 6.32 8.80
N MET A 219 -4.77 6.76 7.82
CA MET A 219 -4.50 6.04 6.57
C MET A 219 -3.80 4.68 6.85
N LEU A 220 -2.83 4.68 7.77
CA LEU A 220 -2.07 3.49 8.15
C LEU A 220 -2.91 2.39 8.81
N LEU A 221 -4.01 2.76 9.47
CA LEU A 221 -4.88 1.86 10.22
C LEU A 221 -6.10 1.37 9.42
N ARG A 222 -6.25 1.78 8.16
CA ARG A 222 -7.31 1.29 7.25
C ARG A 222 -6.95 -0.05 6.63
#